data_AF-A0A166WBP1-F1
#
_entry.id   AF-A0A166WBP1-F1
#
_cell.length_a   1.000
_cell.length_b   1.000
_cell.length_c   1.000
_cell.angle_alpha   90.00
_cell.angle_beta   90.00
_cell.angle_gamma   90.00
#
_symmetry.space_group_name_H-M   'P 1'
#
loop_
_entity.id
_entity.type
_entity.pdbx_description
1 polymer ?
#
loop_
_entity_poly.entity_id
_entity_poly.type
_entity_poly.pdbx_seq_one_letter_code
_entity_poly.pdbx_strand_id
1 'polypeptide(L)'
;MASPVLPPSLDLSPHLSAHKYFFVCTLTVAAWDTLVLSPRAWKLARQEGRPPLKLLFHFLQWFMPLEFIAVAVAFFDTNFSQSSCSHFYLFEPICTAILLAAASAVHVIRIHAIYDKNRTVLYALGALFAIQVVASGIACGFYKSVPLLEGQGCIAGPKSSWVGIYWVAPTLLYTVSTVLAIKRSIKSLDLKPISYWKLMLRDGLNLYIAIWLVNMVNMFFWFLCHPTGGDDTIRTIVTSMAAVLTTSMTMRIVLSVRGSLTNGGSFAGSTSQSTGNSGLSRSGVISTARSGLNGHTFDLSQVSKAAEGGDWHLSDGDGKSSVNGSEGKAVILPVGAHGITDDGVKVNITREVDYE
;
A
#
# COMPACT_ATOMS: atom_id res chain seq x y z
N MET A 1 -41.09 23.17 27.24
CA MET A 1 -41.46 21.87 27.84
C MET A 1 -41.88 20.96 26.70
N ALA A 2 -40.97 20.12 26.20
CA ALA A 2 -41.25 19.20 25.10
C ALA A 2 -41.71 17.86 25.67
N SER A 3 -42.84 17.36 25.20
CA SER A 3 -43.41 16.08 25.59
C SER A 3 -42.51 14.91 25.17
N PRO A 4 -42.32 13.87 26.01
CA PRO A 4 -41.52 12.70 25.64
C PRO A 4 -42.38 11.78 24.78
N VAL A 5 -42.48 12.05 23.48
CA VAL A 5 -43.27 11.21 22.55
C VAL A 5 -42.43 10.05 21.99
N LEU A 6 -41.11 10.13 22.09
CA LEU A 6 -40.19 9.13 21.55
C LEU A 6 -39.25 8.62 22.65
N PRO A 7 -38.91 7.31 22.65
CA PRO A 7 -37.88 6.81 23.55
C PRO A 7 -36.54 7.51 23.23
N PRO A 8 -35.64 7.68 24.21
CA PRO A 8 -34.36 8.38 24.01
C PRO A 8 -33.47 7.82 22.89
N SER A 9 -33.67 6.56 22.51
CA SER A 9 -33.03 5.91 21.36
C SER A 9 -33.48 6.45 20.00
N LEU A 10 -34.65 7.11 19.94
CA LEU A 10 -35.25 7.73 18.75
C LEU A 10 -35.20 9.26 18.78
N ASP A 11 -35.04 9.86 19.96
CA ASP A 11 -34.84 11.30 20.14
C ASP A 11 -33.35 11.65 20.17
N LEU A 12 -32.71 11.63 18.99
CA LEU A 12 -31.29 11.99 18.84
C LEU A 12 -31.13 13.45 18.42
N SER A 13 -30.13 14.13 18.97
CA SER A 13 -29.72 15.45 18.48
C SER A 13 -29.26 15.36 17.01
N PRO A 14 -29.44 16.42 16.20
CA PRO A 14 -29.03 16.43 14.79
C PRO A 14 -27.54 16.07 14.60
N HIS A 15 -26.67 16.53 15.50
CA HIS A 15 -25.24 16.22 15.46
C HIS A 15 -24.94 14.75 15.77
N LEU A 16 -25.64 14.16 16.74
CA LEU A 16 -25.46 12.74 17.08
C LEU A 16 -26.00 11.82 15.96
N SER A 17 -27.13 12.18 15.37
CA SER A 17 -27.69 11.47 14.22
C SER A 17 -26.75 11.53 13.01
N ALA A 18 -26.21 12.72 12.69
CA ALA A 18 -25.21 12.88 11.64
C ALA A 18 -23.96 12.04 11.90
N HIS A 19 -23.49 11.96 13.16
CA HIS A 19 -22.39 11.09 13.54
C HIS A 19 -22.70 9.62 13.23
N LYS A 20 -23.87 9.12 13.64
CA LYS A 20 -24.29 7.73 13.37
C LYS A 20 -24.31 7.43 11.87
N TYR A 21 -24.89 8.30 11.04
CA TYR A 21 -24.89 8.10 9.60
C TYR A 21 -23.49 8.10 8.99
N PHE A 22 -22.64 9.03 9.41
CA PHE A 22 -21.27 9.13 8.93
C PHE A 22 -20.42 7.91 9.34
N PHE A 23 -20.69 7.37 10.54
CA PHE A 23 -20.06 6.15 11.01
C PHE A 23 -20.51 4.92 10.20
N VAL A 24 -21.80 4.79 9.85
CA VAL A 24 -22.28 3.71 8.94
C VAL A 24 -21.62 3.81 7.56
N CYS A 25 -21.49 5.03 7.03
CA CYS A 25 -20.74 5.25 5.78
C CYS A 25 -19.28 4.79 5.91
N THR A 26 -18.64 5.12 7.04
CA THR A 26 -17.27 4.69 7.36
C THR A 26 -17.13 3.17 7.40
N LEU A 27 -18.05 2.46 8.06
CA LEU A 27 -18.09 1.00 8.10
C LEU A 27 -18.25 0.39 6.69
N THR A 28 -19.08 1.01 5.86
CA THR A 28 -19.31 0.55 4.48
C THR A 28 -18.04 0.67 3.65
N VAL A 29 -17.32 1.80 3.76
CA VAL A 29 -16.04 2.01 3.10
C VAL A 29 -14.98 1.03 3.64
N ALA A 30 -14.92 0.83 4.95
CA ALA A 30 -14.00 -0.12 5.58
C ALA A 30 -14.24 -1.57 5.10
N ALA A 31 -15.50 -1.99 5.04
CA ALA A 31 -15.89 -3.31 4.55
C ALA A 31 -15.52 -3.48 3.07
N TRP A 32 -15.86 -2.49 2.24
CA TRP A 32 -15.49 -2.49 0.82
C TRP A 32 -13.99 -2.62 0.62
N ASP A 33 -13.19 -1.82 1.32
CA ASP A 33 -11.74 -1.84 1.17
C ASP A 33 -11.12 -3.17 1.64
N THR A 34 -11.63 -3.72 2.74
CA THR A 34 -11.23 -5.05 3.23
C THR A 34 -11.48 -6.13 2.18
N LEU A 35 -12.65 -6.11 1.54
CA LEU A 35 -13.01 -7.06 0.47
C LEU A 35 -12.13 -6.89 -0.77
N VAL A 36 -11.95 -5.66 -1.24
CA VAL A 36 -11.17 -5.37 -2.47
C VAL A 36 -9.68 -5.68 -2.28
N LEU A 37 -9.13 -5.46 -1.09
CA LEU A 37 -7.72 -5.74 -0.81
C LEU A 37 -7.44 -7.23 -0.54
N SER A 38 -8.46 -8.01 -0.17
CA SER A 38 -8.32 -9.42 0.22
C SER A 38 -7.58 -10.30 -0.81
N PRO A 39 -7.85 -10.25 -2.12
CA PRO A 39 -7.13 -11.06 -3.10
C PRO A 39 -5.64 -10.70 -3.21
N ARG A 40 -5.30 -9.42 -3.06
CA ARG A 40 -3.91 -8.95 -3.09
C ARG A 40 -3.18 -9.28 -1.79
N ALA A 41 -3.87 -9.15 -0.66
CA ALA A 41 -3.39 -9.58 0.64
C ALA A 41 -3.03 -11.06 0.65
N TRP A 42 -3.90 -11.91 0.10
CA TRP A 42 -3.65 -13.35 -0.02
C TRP A 42 -2.41 -13.67 -0.84
N LYS A 43 -2.20 -12.98 -1.97
CA LYS A 43 -0.99 -13.12 -2.78
C LYS A 43 0.26 -12.69 -1.99
N LEU A 44 0.19 -11.58 -1.25
CA LEU A 44 1.27 -11.10 -0.40
C LEU A 44 1.58 -12.08 0.76
N ALA A 45 0.55 -12.69 1.35
CA ALA A 45 0.69 -13.69 2.41
C ALA A 45 1.51 -14.90 1.94
N ARG A 46 1.31 -15.35 0.70
CA ARG A 46 2.03 -16.48 0.08
C ARG A 46 3.47 -16.19 -0.32
N GLN A 47 3.89 -14.92 -0.40
CA GLN A 47 5.29 -14.61 -0.71
C GLN A 47 6.22 -15.04 0.43
N GLU A 48 7.34 -15.66 0.10
CA GLU A 48 8.34 -16.10 1.08
C GLU A 48 9.02 -14.90 1.76
N GLY A 49 9.33 -15.05 3.05
CA GLY A 49 9.90 -14.01 3.90
C GLY A 49 8.89 -13.30 4.81
N ARG A 50 9.42 -12.77 5.92
CA ARG A 50 8.67 -11.97 6.92
C ARG A 50 9.25 -10.55 7.03
N PRO A 51 9.17 -9.74 5.97
CA PRO A 51 9.59 -8.34 6.05
C PRO A 51 8.68 -7.57 7.02
N PRO A 52 9.20 -6.57 7.76
CA PRO A 52 8.41 -5.83 8.75
C PRO A 52 7.16 -5.18 8.14
N LEU A 53 7.23 -4.78 6.87
CA LEU A 53 6.11 -4.20 6.16
C LEU A 53 4.97 -5.19 5.88
N LYS A 54 5.27 -6.47 5.68
CA LYS A 54 4.25 -7.53 5.53
C LYS A 54 3.54 -7.77 6.85
N LEU A 55 4.26 -7.73 7.97
CA LEU A 55 3.65 -7.85 9.30
C LEU A 55 2.71 -6.67 9.58
N LEU A 56 3.17 -5.44 9.36
CA LEU A 56 2.36 -4.23 9.52
C LEU A 56 1.13 -4.24 8.62
N PHE A 57 1.24 -4.71 7.38
CA PHE A 57 0.10 -4.81 6.47
C PHE A 57 -1.00 -5.75 7.01
N HIS A 58 -0.63 -6.97 7.43
CA HIS A 58 -1.63 -7.91 7.97
C HIS A 58 -2.19 -7.41 9.29
N PHE A 59 -1.36 -6.76 10.12
CA PHE A 59 -1.84 -6.09 11.33
C PHE A 59 -2.92 -5.07 10.99
N LEU A 60 -2.66 -4.10 10.10
CA LEU A 60 -3.64 -3.09 9.69
C LEU A 60 -4.91 -3.72 9.09
N GLN A 61 -4.76 -4.76 8.27
CA GLN A 61 -5.88 -5.41 7.59
C GLN A 61 -6.84 -6.11 8.56
N TRP A 62 -6.34 -6.74 9.62
CA TRP A 62 -7.17 -7.45 10.60
C TRP A 62 -7.61 -6.56 11.76
N PHE A 63 -6.73 -5.68 12.21
CA PHE A 63 -6.97 -4.84 13.37
C PHE A 63 -8.02 -3.76 13.07
N MET A 64 -8.00 -3.14 11.89
CA MET A 64 -8.96 -2.11 11.52
C MET A 64 -10.41 -2.61 11.55
N PRO A 65 -10.80 -3.71 10.86
CA PRO A 65 -12.19 -4.18 10.93
C PRO A 65 -12.60 -4.59 12.34
N LEU A 66 -11.70 -5.22 13.10
CA LEU A 66 -11.97 -5.67 14.46
C LEU A 66 -12.26 -4.51 15.42
N GLU A 67 -11.44 -3.46 15.35
CA GLU A 67 -11.66 -2.21 16.10
C GLU A 67 -13.02 -1.59 15.75
N PHE A 68 -13.27 -1.36 14.46
CA PHE A 68 -14.47 -0.66 14.02
C PHE A 68 -15.75 -1.45 14.28
N ILE A 69 -15.71 -2.79 14.26
CA ILE A 69 -16.84 -3.63 14.68
C ILE A 69 -17.11 -3.47 16.17
N ALA A 70 -16.08 -3.49 17.03
CA ALA A 70 -16.25 -3.32 18.47
C ALA A 70 -16.81 -1.93 18.82
N VAL A 71 -16.32 -0.88 18.16
CA VAL A 71 -16.84 0.49 18.32
C VAL A 71 -18.27 0.59 17.78
N ALA A 72 -18.58 -0.04 16.64
CA ALA A 72 -19.94 -0.07 16.10
C ALA A 72 -20.95 -0.67 17.08
N VAL A 73 -20.59 -1.82 17.70
CA VAL A 73 -21.47 -2.46 18.69
C VAL A 73 -21.72 -1.52 19.86
N ALA A 74 -20.68 -0.92 20.43
CA ALA A 74 -20.84 0.01 21.56
C ALA A 74 -21.62 1.29 21.20
N PHE A 75 -21.53 1.75 19.94
CA PHE A 75 -22.16 2.98 19.49
C PHE A 75 -23.64 2.80 19.08
N PHE A 76 -24.00 1.61 18.57
CA PHE A 76 -25.38 1.30 18.16
C PHE A 76 -26.17 0.47 19.18
N ASP A 77 -25.53 -0.09 20.21
CA ASP A 77 -26.25 -0.82 21.25
C ASP A 77 -27.17 0.11 22.05
N THR A 78 -28.44 -0.28 22.11
CA THR A 78 -29.49 0.45 22.82
C THR A 78 -29.56 0.10 24.31
N ASN A 79 -28.91 -0.98 24.74
CA ASN A 79 -28.86 -1.41 26.13
C ASN A 79 -27.57 -0.97 26.84
N PHE A 80 -26.74 -0.14 26.20
CA PHE A 80 -25.46 0.28 26.73
C PHE A 80 -25.65 1.32 27.84
N SER A 81 -25.37 0.95 29.09
CA SER A 81 -25.47 1.85 30.24
C SER A 81 -24.28 2.83 30.32
N GLN A 82 -24.49 3.98 30.97
CA GLN A 82 -23.42 4.96 31.17
C GLN A 82 -22.25 4.43 32.02
N SER A 83 -22.53 3.52 32.96
CA SER A 83 -21.49 2.84 33.75
C SER A 83 -20.59 1.97 32.88
N SER A 84 -21.16 1.18 31.96
CA SER A 84 -20.39 0.41 30.98
C SER A 84 -19.59 1.32 30.05
N CYS A 85 -20.16 2.45 29.63
CA CYS A 85 -19.47 3.43 28.79
C CYS A 85 -18.26 4.05 29.50
N SER A 86 -18.33 4.29 30.81
CA SER A 86 -17.21 4.82 31.59
C SER A 86 -15.99 3.89 31.62
N HIS A 87 -16.17 2.60 31.41
CA HIS A 87 -15.06 1.64 31.28
C HIS A 87 -14.62 1.44 29.82
N PHE A 88 -15.53 1.61 28.85
CA PHE A 88 -15.26 1.34 27.44
C PHE A 88 -14.78 2.55 26.63
N TYR A 89 -15.07 3.79 27.04
CA TYR A 89 -14.83 4.98 26.20
C TYR A 89 -13.37 5.17 25.74
N LEU A 90 -12.38 4.64 26.47
CA LEU A 90 -10.98 4.72 26.07
C LEU A 90 -10.57 3.70 25.00
N PHE A 91 -11.39 2.68 24.74
CA PHE A 91 -11.09 1.64 23.77
C PHE A 91 -10.89 2.22 22.37
N GLU A 92 -11.84 3.01 21.89
CA GLU A 92 -11.80 3.66 20.57
C GLU A 92 -10.51 4.50 20.37
N PRO A 93 -10.22 5.54 21.18
CA PRO A 93 -9.06 6.38 20.94
C PRO A 93 -7.71 5.64 21.08
N ILE A 94 -7.64 4.62 21.96
CA ILE A 94 -6.43 3.80 22.11
C ILE A 94 -6.20 2.92 20.88
N CYS A 95 -7.23 2.21 20.42
CA CYS A 95 -7.14 1.38 19.22
C CYS A 95 -6.81 2.24 17.99
N THR A 96 -7.48 3.38 17.81
CA THR A 96 -7.20 4.30 16.72
C THR A 96 -5.77 4.85 16.80
N ALA A 97 -5.24 5.11 18.00
CA ALA A 97 -3.86 5.58 18.16
C ALA A 97 -2.85 4.50 17.72
N ILE A 98 -3.10 3.24 18.08
CA ILE A 98 -2.28 2.10 17.65
C ILE A 98 -2.36 1.94 16.12
N LEU A 99 -3.56 2.06 15.55
CA LEU A 99 -3.79 1.96 14.11
C LEU A 99 -3.02 3.05 13.34
N LEU A 100 -3.14 4.30 13.77
CA LEU A 100 -2.42 5.44 13.18
C LEU A 100 -0.90 5.32 13.38
N ALA A 101 -0.44 4.82 14.52
CA ALA A 101 0.98 4.58 14.76
C ALA A 101 1.53 3.52 13.79
N ALA A 102 0.81 2.41 13.59
CA ALA A 102 1.19 1.40 12.60
C ALA A 102 1.21 1.97 11.17
N ALA A 103 0.21 2.77 10.80
CA ALA A 103 0.17 3.44 9.51
C ALA A 103 1.33 4.44 9.33
N SER A 104 1.66 5.17 10.38
CA SER A 104 2.78 6.13 10.38
C SER A 104 4.13 5.44 10.29
N ALA A 105 4.31 4.30 10.97
CA ALA A 105 5.50 3.47 10.85
C ALA A 105 5.72 2.98 9.41
N VAL A 106 4.65 2.58 8.70
CA VAL A 106 4.73 2.26 7.27
C VAL A 106 5.27 3.43 6.46
N HIS A 107 4.79 4.66 6.70
CA HIS A 107 5.27 5.85 6.01
C HIS A 107 6.76 6.11 6.27
N VAL A 108 7.21 6.01 7.53
CA VAL A 108 8.63 6.17 7.88
C VAL A 108 9.50 5.16 7.15
N ILE A 109 9.13 3.87 7.18
CA ILE A 109 9.86 2.79 6.50
C ILE A 109 9.94 3.05 4.99
N ARG A 110 8.82 3.46 4.38
CA ARG A 110 8.73 3.72 2.94
C ARG A 110 9.56 4.92 2.51
N ILE A 111 9.43 6.06 3.18
CA ILE A 111 10.19 7.26 2.82
C ILE A 111 11.68 7.03 3.04
N HIS A 112 12.07 6.31 4.10
CA HIS A 112 13.46 5.92 4.31
C HIS A 112 14.01 5.06 3.17
N ALA A 113 13.22 4.11 2.65
CA ALA A 113 13.61 3.31 1.49
C ALA A 113 13.73 4.15 0.20
N ILE A 114 12.83 5.13 0.01
CA ILE A 114 12.83 6.03 -1.17
C ILE A 114 14.06 6.95 -1.21
N TYR A 115 14.58 7.32 -0.04
CA TYR A 115 15.77 8.19 0.11
C TYR A 115 17.07 7.40 0.27
N ASP A 116 17.18 6.24 -0.39
CA ASP A 116 18.39 5.40 -0.42
C ASP A 116 18.96 5.10 0.98
N LYS A 117 18.06 4.93 1.97
CA LYS A 117 18.39 4.68 3.39
C LYS A 117 19.21 5.79 4.06
N ASN A 118 18.97 7.04 3.68
CA ASN A 118 19.59 8.19 4.34
C ASN A 118 19.16 8.29 5.82
N ARG A 119 20.14 8.16 6.73
CA ARG A 119 19.93 8.20 8.19
C ARG A 119 19.33 9.52 8.67
N THR A 120 19.63 10.64 8.02
CA THR A 120 19.05 11.94 8.40
C THR A 120 17.53 11.93 8.25
N VAL A 121 17.03 11.35 7.16
CA VAL A 121 15.58 11.23 6.92
C VAL A 121 14.95 10.28 7.93
N LEU A 122 15.64 9.19 8.28
CA LEU A 122 15.19 8.25 9.31
C LEU A 122 15.09 8.92 10.69
N TYR A 123 16.10 9.67 11.11
CA TYR A 123 16.08 10.36 12.40
C TYR A 123 15.01 11.45 12.44
N ALA A 124 14.85 12.23 11.36
CA ALA A 124 13.82 13.27 11.29
C ALA A 124 12.40 12.68 11.37
N LEU A 125 12.07 11.70 10.52
CA LEU A 125 10.75 11.06 10.53
C LEU A 125 10.54 10.18 11.76
N GLY A 126 11.59 9.53 12.26
CA GLY A 126 11.54 8.74 13.49
C GLY A 126 11.29 9.60 14.72
N ALA A 127 11.87 10.80 14.79
CA ALA A 127 11.58 11.76 15.86
C ALA A 127 10.13 12.25 15.81
N LEU A 128 9.62 12.58 14.61
CA LEU A 128 8.20 12.96 14.44
C LEU A 128 7.26 11.81 14.81
N PHE A 129 7.62 10.58 14.48
CA PHE A 129 6.86 9.40 14.85
C PHE A 129 6.85 9.19 16.37
N ALA A 130 7.99 9.35 17.04
CA ALA A 130 8.06 9.27 18.50
C ALA A 130 7.21 10.36 19.16
N ILE A 131 7.28 11.59 18.67
CA ILE A 131 6.44 12.70 19.13
C ILE A 131 4.96 12.36 18.96
N GLN A 132 4.57 11.81 17.81
CA GLN A 132 3.19 11.36 17.58
C GLN A 132 2.74 10.32 18.60
N VAL A 133 3.50 9.24 18.81
CA VAL A 133 3.11 8.18 19.76
C VAL A 133 2.95 8.73 21.17
N VAL A 134 3.88 9.59 21.62
CA VAL A 134 3.82 10.21 22.95
C VAL A 134 2.63 11.16 23.06
N ALA A 135 2.44 12.04 22.07
CA ALA A 135 1.35 13.01 22.05
C ALA A 135 -0.02 12.32 22.02
N SER A 136 -0.20 11.29 21.20
CA SER A 136 -1.44 10.50 21.16
C SER A 136 -1.69 9.79 22.49
N GLY A 137 -0.66 9.19 23.10
CA GLY A 137 -0.78 8.54 24.40
C GLY A 137 -1.20 9.49 25.53
N ILE A 138 -0.60 10.68 25.59
CA ILE A 138 -0.99 11.72 26.56
C ILE A 138 -2.42 12.18 26.29
N ALA A 139 -2.77 12.43 25.02
CA ALA A 139 -4.10 12.92 24.65
C ALA A 139 -5.22 11.91 24.96
N CYS A 140 -4.96 10.60 24.87
CA CYS A 140 -5.92 9.56 25.29
C CYS A 140 -6.37 9.76 26.76
N GLY A 141 -5.48 10.22 27.65
CA GLY A 141 -5.81 10.48 29.06
C GLY A 141 -6.76 11.68 29.28
N PHE A 142 -7.02 12.47 28.24
CA PHE A 142 -7.90 13.65 28.29
C PHE A 142 -9.24 13.42 27.58
N TYR A 143 -9.56 12.18 27.19
CA TYR A 143 -10.91 11.82 26.79
C TYR A 143 -11.81 11.64 28.02
N LYS A 144 -13.11 11.81 27.81
CA LYS A 144 -14.16 11.48 28.77
C LYS A 144 -15.28 10.73 28.06
N SER A 145 -16.07 9.93 28.77
CA SER A 145 -17.35 9.48 28.23
C SER A 145 -18.29 10.68 28.08
N VAL A 146 -18.96 10.78 26.95
CA VAL A 146 -20.03 11.78 26.77
C VAL A 146 -21.25 11.30 27.58
N PRO A 147 -21.88 12.16 28.39
CA PRO A 147 -23.06 11.77 29.16
C PRO A 147 -24.28 11.70 28.25
N LEU A 148 -24.47 10.54 27.62
CA LEU A 148 -25.61 10.24 26.75
C LEU A 148 -26.72 9.59 27.58
N LEU A 149 -27.97 9.72 27.11
CA LEU A 149 -29.10 9.00 27.69
C LEU A 149 -29.03 7.51 27.33
N GLU A 150 -29.63 6.67 28.16
CA GLU A 150 -29.74 5.24 27.88
C GLU A 150 -30.43 5.03 26.51
N GLY A 151 -29.84 4.18 25.67
CA GLY A 151 -30.31 3.97 24.29
C GLY A 151 -29.63 4.82 23.22
N GLN A 152 -28.82 5.81 23.58
CA GLN A 152 -28.12 6.66 22.61
C GLN A 152 -26.72 6.13 22.22
N GLY A 153 -26.19 5.13 22.93
CA GLY A 153 -24.90 4.47 22.67
C GLY A 153 -23.74 5.04 23.51
N CYS A 154 -22.52 4.58 23.27
CA CYS A 154 -21.32 5.07 23.94
C CYS A 154 -20.35 5.75 22.96
N ILE A 155 -19.85 6.92 23.34
CA ILE A 155 -18.85 7.66 22.56
C ILE A 155 -17.85 8.39 23.46
N ALA A 156 -16.60 8.46 22.99
CA ALA A 156 -15.55 9.23 23.62
C ALA A 156 -15.60 10.69 23.16
N GLY A 157 -15.62 11.61 24.11
CA GLY A 157 -15.57 13.06 23.86
C GLY A 157 -14.30 13.68 24.45
N PRO A 158 -13.84 14.83 23.91
CA PRO A 158 -12.72 15.55 24.49
C PRO A 158 -13.10 16.23 25.81
N LYS A 159 -12.23 16.17 26.82
CA LYS A 159 -12.38 16.97 28.05
C LYS A 159 -11.98 18.44 27.83
N SER A 160 -11.07 18.69 26.89
CA SER A 160 -10.54 20.02 26.57
C SER A 160 -10.21 20.12 25.08
N SER A 161 -10.22 21.34 24.52
CA SER A 161 -9.86 21.59 23.12
C SER A 161 -8.43 21.18 22.77
N TRP A 162 -7.53 21.09 23.75
CA TRP A 162 -6.16 20.63 23.57
C TRP A 162 -6.04 19.15 23.15
N VAL A 163 -7.11 18.36 23.28
CA VAL A 163 -7.19 16.99 22.72
C VAL A 163 -6.95 16.99 21.21
N GLY A 164 -7.19 18.11 20.51
CA GLY A 164 -6.85 18.27 19.09
C GLY A 164 -5.38 18.00 18.75
N ILE A 165 -4.45 18.12 19.71
CA ILE A 165 -3.02 17.73 19.53
C ILE A 165 -2.89 16.27 19.06
N TYR A 166 -3.81 15.39 19.47
CA TYR A 166 -3.89 14.01 19.03
C TYR A 166 -3.81 13.88 17.50
N TRP A 167 -4.45 14.82 16.78
CA TRP A 167 -4.50 14.84 15.32
C TRP A 167 -3.44 15.74 14.68
N VAL A 168 -2.91 16.72 15.41
CA VAL A 168 -1.82 17.58 14.89
C VAL A 168 -0.55 16.78 14.65
N ALA A 169 -0.16 15.93 15.61
CA ALA A 169 1.09 15.16 15.51
C ALA A 169 1.14 14.19 14.30
N PRO A 170 0.16 13.30 14.07
CA PRO A 170 0.15 12.45 12.87
C PRO A 170 0.07 13.27 11.58
N THR A 171 -0.72 14.35 11.60
CA THR A 171 -0.86 15.24 10.45
C THR A 171 0.47 15.91 10.08
N LEU A 172 1.27 16.31 11.06
CA LEU A 172 2.62 16.84 10.82
C LEU A 172 3.53 15.77 10.18
N LEU A 173 3.51 14.54 10.69
CA LEU A 173 4.27 13.42 10.11
C LEU A 173 3.87 13.16 8.66
N TYR A 174 2.57 13.14 8.36
CA TYR A 174 2.06 12.94 7.00
C TYR A 174 2.37 14.12 6.08
N THR A 175 2.39 15.35 6.61
CA THR A 175 2.81 16.54 5.86
C THR A 175 4.28 16.42 5.44
N VAL A 176 5.17 16.14 6.38
CA VAL A 176 6.61 15.97 6.09
C VAL A 176 6.84 14.80 5.14
N SER A 177 6.18 13.67 5.35
CA SER A 177 6.27 12.50 4.46
C SER A 177 5.82 12.83 3.04
N THR A 178 4.73 13.58 2.88
CA THR A 178 4.20 13.99 1.57
C THR A 178 5.14 14.97 0.87
N VAL A 179 5.66 15.97 1.58
CA VAL A 179 6.63 16.92 1.03
C VAL A 179 7.90 16.22 0.56
N LEU A 180 8.42 15.26 1.33
CA LEU A 180 9.59 14.46 0.94
C LEU A 180 9.29 13.60 -0.29
N ALA A 181 8.13 12.94 -0.33
CA ALA A 181 7.71 12.16 -1.50
C ALA A 181 7.63 13.03 -2.77
N ILE A 182 7.01 14.21 -2.67
CA ILE A 182 6.90 15.18 -3.78
C ILE A 182 8.30 15.63 -4.23
N LYS A 183 9.16 16.05 -3.30
CA LYS A 183 10.52 16.52 -3.61
C LYS A 183 11.33 15.46 -4.35
N ARG A 184 11.26 14.20 -3.91
CA ARG A 184 11.96 13.10 -4.59
C ARG A 184 11.36 12.82 -5.97
N SER A 185 10.04 12.87 -6.10
CA SER A 185 9.35 12.66 -7.37
C SER A 185 9.72 13.74 -8.41
N ILE A 186 9.79 15.01 -8.00
CA ILE A 186 10.26 16.11 -8.86
C ILE A 186 11.71 15.88 -9.29
N LYS A 187 12.62 15.52 -8.37
CA LYS A 187 14.01 15.20 -8.73
C LYS A 187 14.13 14.03 -9.70
N SER A 188 13.18 13.09 -9.68
CA SER A 188 13.16 11.98 -10.63
C SER A 188 12.77 12.42 -12.05
N LEU A 189 12.02 13.52 -12.21
CA LEU A 189 11.67 14.07 -13.52
C LEU A 189 12.89 14.64 -14.24
N ASP A 190 13.81 15.26 -13.49
CA ASP A 190 15.05 15.82 -14.06
C ASP A 190 15.93 14.73 -14.70
N LEU A 191 15.87 13.50 -14.17
CA LEU A 191 16.61 12.35 -14.71
C LEU A 191 15.91 11.69 -15.90
N LYS A 192 14.57 11.69 -15.92
CA LYS A 192 13.78 11.11 -17.00
C LYS A 192 12.46 11.87 -17.15
N PRO A 193 12.30 12.71 -18.18
CA PRO A 193 11.07 13.46 -18.38
C PRO A 193 9.93 12.50 -18.72
N ILE A 194 8.95 12.41 -17.83
CA ILE A 194 7.73 11.62 -17.99
C ILE A 194 6.57 12.56 -17.66
N SER A 195 5.41 12.36 -18.29
CA SER A 195 4.18 13.09 -17.94
C SER A 195 3.88 13.00 -16.44
N TYR A 196 3.50 14.14 -15.83
CA TYR A 196 3.17 14.26 -14.40
C TYR A 196 2.14 13.22 -13.93
N TRP A 197 1.14 12.90 -14.77
CA TRP A 197 0.13 11.89 -14.42
C TRP A 197 0.71 10.48 -14.29
N LYS A 198 1.58 10.11 -15.23
CA LYS A 198 2.28 8.81 -15.17
C LYS A 198 3.22 8.75 -13.97
N LEU A 199 3.86 9.87 -13.62
CA LEU A 199 4.71 9.97 -12.43
C LEU A 199 3.92 9.77 -11.13
N MET A 200 2.80 10.48 -10.96
CA MET A 200 1.95 10.38 -9.77
C MET A 200 1.45 8.95 -9.53
N LEU A 201 1.01 8.28 -10.59
CA LEU A 201 0.54 6.89 -10.52
C LEU A 201 1.68 5.88 -10.34
N ARG A 202 2.85 6.15 -10.90
CA ARG A 202 4.02 5.27 -10.80
C ARG A 202 4.61 5.23 -9.39
N ASP A 203 4.67 6.38 -8.72
CA ASP A 203 5.36 6.54 -7.44
C ASP A 203 4.40 6.41 -6.24
N GLY A 204 3.09 6.25 -6.49
CA GLY A 204 2.05 6.20 -5.46
C GLY A 204 1.85 7.54 -4.74
N LEU A 205 2.24 8.66 -5.37
CA LEU A 205 2.20 10.00 -4.80
C LEU A 205 0.76 10.43 -4.49
N ASN A 206 -0.19 9.99 -5.32
CA ASN A 206 -1.63 10.20 -5.11
C ASN A 206 -2.10 9.69 -3.74
N LEU A 207 -1.57 8.56 -3.28
CA LEU A 207 -1.93 7.98 -1.98
C LEU A 207 -1.38 8.81 -0.82
N TYR A 208 -0.14 9.32 -0.92
CA TYR A 208 0.43 10.22 0.10
C TYR A 208 -0.36 11.53 0.21
N ILE A 209 -0.69 12.14 -0.93
CA ILE A 209 -1.49 13.37 -0.97
C ILE A 209 -2.89 13.12 -0.40
N ALA A 210 -3.53 12.00 -0.74
CA ALA A 210 -4.84 11.65 -0.20
C ALA A 210 -4.83 11.50 1.33
N ILE A 211 -3.83 10.80 1.89
CA ILE A 211 -3.67 10.64 3.34
C ILE A 211 -3.47 12.00 4.01
N TRP A 212 -2.59 12.83 3.46
CA TRP A 212 -2.35 14.17 3.99
C TRP A 212 -3.61 15.04 3.97
N LEU A 213 -4.35 15.06 2.86
CA LEU A 213 -5.59 15.83 2.75
C LEU A 213 -6.65 15.38 3.76
N VAL A 214 -6.88 14.08 3.89
CA VAL A 214 -7.88 13.55 4.83
C VAL A 214 -7.53 13.91 6.28
N ASN A 215 -6.24 13.80 6.67
CA ASN A 215 -5.80 14.16 8.01
C ASN A 215 -5.83 15.68 8.25
N MET A 216 -5.48 16.49 7.25
CA MET A 216 -5.61 17.95 7.30
C MET A 216 -7.06 18.37 7.51
N VAL A 217 -8.00 17.81 6.75
CA VAL A 217 -9.43 18.10 6.91
C VAL A 217 -9.89 17.73 8.31
N ASN A 218 -9.55 16.53 8.80
CA ASN A 218 -9.91 16.13 10.16
C ASN A 218 -9.31 17.07 11.23
N MET A 219 -8.05 17.47 11.07
CA MET A 219 -7.41 18.46 11.94
C MET A 219 -8.17 19.79 11.90
N PHE A 220 -8.53 20.30 10.72
CA PHE A 220 -9.29 21.55 10.62
C PHE A 220 -10.66 21.46 11.28
N PHE A 221 -11.37 20.33 11.13
CA PHE A 221 -12.62 20.10 11.85
C PHE A 221 -12.45 20.20 13.37
N TRP A 222 -11.35 19.66 13.91
CA TRP A 222 -11.06 19.74 15.34
C TRP A 222 -10.86 21.18 15.86
N PHE A 223 -10.26 22.07 15.06
CA PHE A 223 -9.93 23.45 15.48
C PHE A 223 -10.97 24.48 15.07
N LEU A 224 -11.67 24.29 13.94
CA LEU A 224 -12.65 25.24 13.42
C LEU A 224 -14.07 24.99 13.94
N CYS A 225 -14.44 23.74 14.22
CA CYS A 225 -15.78 23.45 14.74
C CYS A 225 -15.85 23.73 16.23
N HIS A 226 -16.68 24.70 16.60
CA HIS A 226 -17.02 25.03 17.98
C HIS A 226 -18.18 24.16 18.48
N PRO A 227 -18.01 23.38 19.56
CA PRO A 227 -19.10 22.65 20.17
C PRO A 227 -20.06 23.63 20.85
N THR A 228 -21.36 23.44 20.64
CA THR A 228 -22.42 24.27 21.23
C THR A 228 -22.76 23.84 22.67
N GLY A 229 -22.35 22.64 23.08
CA GLY A 229 -22.56 22.08 24.42
C GLY A 229 -21.56 20.97 24.79
N GLY A 230 -21.66 20.48 26.04
CA GLY A 230 -20.77 19.44 26.60
C GLY A 230 -20.98 18.04 26.01
N ASP A 231 -22.09 17.85 25.30
CA ASP A 231 -22.54 16.57 24.73
C ASP A 231 -22.40 16.52 23.21
N ASP A 232 -21.90 17.61 22.61
CA ASP A 232 -21.75 17.71 21.16
C ASP A 232 -20.53 16.94 20.67
N THR A 233 -20.79 15.96 19.81
CA THR A 233 -19.78 15.08 19.21
C THR A 233 -19.24 15.63 17.88
N ILE A 234 -19.52 16.89 17.54
CA ILE A 234 -19.22 17.48 16.22
C ILE A 234 -17.74 17.38 15.82
N ARG A 235 -16.82 17.47 16.80
CA ARG A 235 -15.38 17.38 16.56
C ARG A 235 -14.90 15.97 16.19
N THR A 236 -15.63 14.94 16.62
CA THR A 236 -15.23 13.54 16.41
C THR A 236 -15.92 12.88 15.22
N ILE A 237 -16.94 13.52 14.62
CA ILE A 237 -17.69 12.95 13.47
C ILE A 237 -16.75 12.47 12.35
N VAL A 238 -15.77 13.30 11.96
CA VAL A 238 -14.91 13.01 10.80
C VAL A 238 -13.75 12.06 11.15
N THR A 239 -13.47 11.86 12.44
CA THR A 239 -12.29 11.15 12.93
C THR A 239 -12.28 9.68 12.51
N SER A 240 -13.41 8.97 12.64
CA SER A 240 -13.52 7.56 12.25
C SER A 240 -13.22 7.35 10.77
N MET A 241 -13.78 8.18 9.89
CA MET A 241 -13.52 8.10 8.46
C MET A 241 -12.07 8.43 8.13
N ALA A 242 -11.49 9.43 8.80
CA ALA A 242 -10.09 9.79 8.61
C ALA A 242 -9.15 8.63 8.95
N ALA A 243 -9.42 7.91 10.04
CA ALA A 243 -8.65 6.72 10.43
C ALA A 243 -8.78 5.57 9.41
N VAL A 244 -10.00 5.25 8.96
CA VAL A 244 -10.25 4.21 7.94
C VAL A 244 -9.56 4.55 6.62
N LEU A 245 -9.77 5.76 6.10
CA LEU A 245 -9.18 6.19 4.83
C LEU A 245 -7.66 6.22 4.91
N THR A 246 -7.09 6.73 6.01
CA THR A 246 -5.63 6.72 6.23
C THR A 246 -5.10 5.29 6.17
N THR A 247 -5.71 4.38 6.93
CA THR A 247 -5.30 2.98 7.01
C THR A 247 -5.41 2.28 5.65
N SER A 248 -6.54 2.46 4.96
CA SER A 248 -6.80 1.94 3.62
C SER A 248 -5.72 2.38 2.62
N MET A 249 -5.46 3.68 2.55
CA MET A 249 -4.49 4.24 1.63
C MET A 249 -3.07 3.79 2.00
N THR A 250 -2.75 3.66 3.29
CA THR A 250 -1.47 3.10 3.72
C THR A 250 -1.32 1.63 3.31
N MET A 251 -2.34 0.80 3.45
CA MET A 251 -2.32 -0.59 2.94
C MET A 251 -2.09 -0.62 1.43
N ARG A 252 -2.69 0.29 0.66
CA ARG A 252 -2.45 0.44 -0.79
C ARG A 252 -1.01 0.88 -1.09
N ILE A 253 -0.41 1.76 -0.29
CA ILE A 253 1.02 2.11 -0.36
C ILE A 253 1.89 0.87 -0.11
N VAL A 254 1.48 -0.04 0.79
CA VAL A 254 2.21 -1.30 1.00
C VAL A 254 2.19 -2.18 -0.26
N LEU A 255 1.05 -2.24 -0.94
CA LEU A 255 0.87 -3.07 -2.13
C LEU A 255 1.43 -2.45 -3.42
N SER A 256 1.59 -1.12 -3.49
CA SER A 256 2.06 -0.43 -4.71
C SER A 256 3.55 -0.60 -4.98
N VAL A 257 4.32 -1.18 -4.05
CA VAL A 257 5.77 -1.27 -4.20
C VAL A 257 6.23 -2.36 -5.15
N ARG A 258 7.25 -2.00 -5.91
CA ARG A 258 7.99 -2.86 -6.82
C ARG A 258 9.30 -3.28 -6.15
N GLY A 259 9.64 -4.57 -6.29
CA GLY A 259 10.83 -5.17 -5.68
C GLY A 259 10.57 -5.83 -4.32
N SER A 260 11.63 -6.33 -3.69
CA SER A 260 11.52 -7.05 -2.41
C SER A 260 11.03 -6.14 -1.28
N LEU A 261 10.03 -6.61 -0.53
CA LEU A 261 9.55 -5.96 0.69
C LEU A 261 10.59 -5.98 1.83
N THR A 262 11.64 -6.80 1.74
CA THR A 262 12.69 -6.91 2.79
C THR A 262 13.40 -5.60 3.08
N ASN A 263 13.49 -4.70 2.10
CA ASN A 263 14.13 -3.39 2.24
C ASN A 263 13.17 -2.21 2.12
N GLY A 264 11.84 -2.44 2.12
CA GLY A 264 10.86 -1.37 1.97
C GLY A 264 10.57 -0.95 0.52
N GLY A 265 11.06 -1.69 -0.48
CA GLY A 265 10.85 -1.42 -1.91
C GLY A 265 11.97 -0.65 -2.59
N SER A 266 11.98 -0.67 -3.92
CA SER A 266 12.91 0.11 -4.76
C SER A 266 12.12 1.10 -5.61
N PHE A 267 12.65 2.31 -5.81
CA PHE A 267 11.99 3.34 -6.62
C PHE A 267 12.33 3.16 -8.10
N ALA A 268 11.41 3.51 -9.00
CA ALA A 268 11.65 3.45 -10.44
C ALA A 268 12.64 4.54 -10.86
N GLY A 269 13.93 4.25 -10.78
CA GLY A 269 15.03 5.17 -11.09
C GLY A 269 16.26 5.00 -10.19
N SER A 270 16.15 4.28 -9.06
CA SER A 270 17.34 3.82 -8.35
C SER A 270 17.93 2.66 -9.16
N THR A 271 19.00 2.93 -9.90
CA THR A 271 19.92 1.89 -10.35
C THR A 271 20.34 1.14 -9.11
N SER A 272 19.76 -0.04 -8.88
CA SER A 272 20.36 -1.01 -7.99
C SER A 272 21.71 -1.36 -8.60
N GLN A 273 22.75 -0.61 -8.23
CA GLN A 273 24.11 -1.10 -8.27
C GLN A 273 24.12 -2.31 -7.35
N SER A 274 23.89 -3.48 -7.94
CA SER A 274 24.37 -4.73 -7.37
C SER A 274 25.88 -4.59 -7.30
N THR A 275 26.39 -4.11 -6.16
CA THR A 275 27.76 -4.35 -5.76
C THR A 275 27.91 -5.86 -5.71
N GLY A 276 28.52 -6.41 -6.76
CA GLY A 276 28.82 -7.82 -6.88
C GLY A 276 29.71 -8.22 -5.71
N ASN A 277 29.12 -8.87 -4.71
CA ASN A 277 29.86 -9.59 -3.70
C ASN A 277 29.57 -11.07 -3.93
N SER A 278 30.51 -11.72 -4.60
CA SER A 278 30.60 -13.16 -4.77
C SER A 278 30.67 -13.83 -3.40
N GLY A 279 29.54 -14.33 -2.91
CA GLY A 279 29.45 -15.15 -1.72
C GLY A 279 28.45 -16.26 -1.96
N LEU A 280 28.94 -17.49 -2.10
CA LEU A 280 28.13 -18.68 -2.28
C LEU A 280 27.09 -18.80 -1.16
N SER A 281 25.82 -18.78 -1.51
CA SER A 281 24.76 -19.41 -0.72
C SER A 281 23.62 -19.84 -1.63
N ARG A 282 23.55 -21.17 -1.81
CA ARG A 282 22.42 -21.87 -2.40
C ARG A 282 21.13 -21.50 -1.66
N SER A 283 20.18 -20.90 -2.36
CA SER A 283 18.76 -21.07 -2.05
C SER A 283 17.96 -20.89 -3.33
N GLY A 284 17.12 -21.88 -3.62
CA GLY A 284 16.56 -22.14 -4.94
C GLY A 284 15.60 -21.06 -5.40
N VAL A 285 15.91 -20.45 -6.55
CA VAL A 285 14.92 -19.81 -7.40
C VAL A 285 14.47 -20.87 -8.39
N ILE A 286 13.20 -21.29 -8.29
CA ILE A 286 12.52 -22.02 -9.36
C ILE A 286 12.27 -21.00 -10.47
N SER A 287 13.25 -20.87 -11.37
CA SER A 287 13.02 -20.38 -12.71
C SER A 287 12.43 -21.53 -13.52
N THR A 288 11.20 -21.34 -14.01
CA THR A 288 10.62 -22.15 -15.08
C THR A 288 11.51 -22.06 -16.31
N ALA A 289 12.45 -23.00 -16.42
CA ALA A 289 13.24 -23.22 -17.62
C ALA A 289 12.34 -23.89 -18.66
N ARG A 290 11.85 -23.11 -19.62
CA ARG A 290 11.49 -23.65 -20.93
C ARG A 290 12.80 -23.80 -21.71
N SER A 291 13.21 -25.05 -21.88
CA SER A 291 14.20 -25.50 -22.85
C SER A 291 13.77 -25.07 -24.26
N GLY A 292 14.69 -24.48 -25.03
CA GLY A 292 14.49 -24.27 -26.47
C GLY A 292 15.30 -23.14 -27.09
N LEU A 293 16.43 -23.51 -27.69
CA LEU A 293 17.23 -22.81 -28.71
C LEU A 293 18.10 -21.60 -28.30
N ASN A 294 19.41 -21.81 -28.42
CA ASN A 294 20.47 -20.80 -28.45
C ASN A 294 20.21 -19.76 -29.55
N GLY A 295 19.73 -18.58 -29.17
CA GLY A 295 19.77 -17.40 -30.00
C GLY A 295 21.12 -16.70 -29.83
N HIS A 296 22.06 -16.96 -30.74
CA HIS A 296 23.20 -16.06 -30.94
C HIS A 296 22.68 -14.75 -31.52
N THR A 297 22.72 -13.66 -30.75
CA THR A 297 22.59 -12.31 -31.30
C THR A 297 23.87 -12.00 -32.07
N PHE A 298 23.81 -12.05 -33.40
CA PHE A 298 24.86 -11.52 -34.25
C PHE A 298 24.70 -10.01 -34.36
N ASP A 299 25.79 -9.30 -34.04
CA ASP A 299 25.91 -7.87 -34.27
C ASP A 299 26.16 -7.62 -35.77
N LEU A 300 25.40 -6.71 -36.37
CA LEU A 300 25.46 -6.38 -37.80
C LEU A 300 26.84 -5.83 -38.23
N SER A 301 27.65 -5.39 -37.27
CA SER A 301 29.04 -4.97 -37.50
C SER A 301 30.00 -6.13 -37.76
N GLN A 302 29.64 -7.38 -37.44
CA GLN A 302 30.49 -8.56 -37.66
C GLN A 302 30.27 -9.20 -39.04
N VAL A 303 29.09 -9.06 -39.64
CA VAL A 303 28.80 -9.59 -40.99
C VAL A 303 29.48 -8.74 -42.08
N SER A 304 29.63 -7.42 -41.86
CA SER A 304 30.35 -6.54 -42.79
C SER A 304 31.85 -6.82 -42.87
N LYS A 305 32.47 -7.42 -41.83
CA LYS A 305 33.91 -7.69 -41.80
C LYS A 305 34.29 -9.09 -42.29
N ALA A 306 33.34 -10.02 -42.35
CA ALA A 306 33.55 -11.37 -42.88
C ALA A 306 33.37 -11.46 -44.41
N ALA A 307 32.90 -10.39 -45.07
CA ALA A 307 32.74 -10.33 -46.51
C ALA A 307 33.99 -9.84 -47.26
N GLU A 308 35.02 -9.38 -46.55
CA GLU A 308 36.29 -8.92 -47.14
C GLU A 308 37.46 -9.79 -46.67
N GLY A 309 37.54 -11.01 -47.23
CA GLY A 309 38.80 -11.76 -47.37
C GLY A 309 39.08 -12.88 -46.38
N GLY A 310 39.35 -14.08 -46.92
CA GLY A 310 40.29 -15.04 -46.33
C GLY A 310 39.73 -16.42 -45.95
N ASP A 311 40.11 -17.42 -46.76
CA ASP A 311 40.19 -18.87 -46.55
C ASP A 311 39.63 -19.53 -45.28
N TRP A 312 38.74 -20.51 -45.50
CA TRP A 312 38.34 -21.51 -44.50
C TRP A 312 39.35 -22.67 -44.47
N HIS A 313 40.24 -22.66 -43.48
CA HIS A 313 41.04 -23.84 -43.10
C HIS A 313 40.30 -24.60 -42.00
N LEU A 314 39.78 -25.80 -42.32
CA LEU A 314 39.28 -26.77 -41.35
C LEU A 314 40.41 -27.75 -41.03
N SER A 315 40.93 -27.71 -39.80
CA SER A 315 41.81 -28.75 -39.25
C SER A 315 41.46 -29.03 -37.80
N ASP A 316 41.40 -30.34 -37.54
CA ASP A 316 41.48 -31.04 -36.26
C ASP A 316 40.30 -30.87 -35.27
N GLY A 317 39.60 -31.91 -34.83
CA GLY A 317 40.01 -33.31 -34.71
C GLY A 317 40.24 -33.61 -33.24
N ASP A 318 39.20 -34.08 -32.55
CA ASP A 318 39.44 -34.95 -31.40
C ASP A 318 38.24 -35.86 -31.14
N GLY A 319 38.52 -37.17 -31.16
CA GLY A 319 37.57 -38.25 -30.99
C GLY A 319 37.81 -39.01 -29.69
N LYS A 320 36.72 -39.62 -29.18
CA LYS A 320 36.61 -40.87 -28.37
C LYS A 320 35.14 -40.97 -27.92
N SER A 321 34.33 -41.89 -28.46
CA SER A 321 34.08 -43.29 -28.01
C SER A 321 33.41 -43.33 -26.61
N SER A 322 32.25 -43.97 -26.33
CA SER A 322 31.71 -45.29 -26.73
C SER A 322 30.16 -45.38 -26.49
N VAL A 323 29.37 -45.97 -27.41
CA VAL A 323 28.67 -47.28 -27.40
C VAL A 323 27.48 -47.49 -26.44
N ASN A 324 26.25 -47.49 -27.00
CA ASN A 324 25.25 -48.60 -27.03
C ASN A 324 23.99 -48.08 -27.79
N GLY A 325 23.56 -48.63 -28.94
CA GLY A 325 22.72 -49.83 -29.08
C GLY A 325 21.25 -49.48 -28.75
N SER A 326 20.23 -49.54 -29.60
CA SER A 326 19.89 -50.49 -30.67
C SER A 326 18.64 -50.03 -31.46
N GLU A 327 18.64 -50.37 -32.76
CA GLU A 327 17.51 -50.81 -33.61
C GLU A 327 16.29 -49.90 -33.93
N GLY A 328 16.01 -49.73 -35.23
CA GLY A 328 14.71 -49.24 -35.71
C GLY A 328 14.58 -48.80 -37.17
N LYS A 329 14.85 -49.69 -38.13
CA LYS A 329 14.31 -49.79 -39.52
C LYS A 329 14.06 -48.53 -40.38
N ALA A 330 14.92 -48.42 -41.41
CA ALA A 330 14.67 -48.22 -42.85
C ALA A 330 13.31 -47.70 -43.36
N VAL A 331 13.33 -46.67 -44.22
CA VAL A 331 12.66 -46.64 -45.55
C VAL A 331 13.49 -45.76 -46.52
N ILE A 332 13.44 -46.15 -47.80
CA ILE A 332 14.30 -45.88 -48.96
C ILE A 332 13.80 -44.69 -49.82
N LEU A 333 14.74 -43.82 -50.20
CA LEU A 333 14.99 -43.09 -51.49
C LEU A 333 13.84 -42.31 -52.23
N PRO A 334 14.12 -41.62 -53.37
CA PRO A 334 14.55 -40.21 -53.44
C PRO A 334 13.71 -39.41 -54.48
N VAL A 335 14.27 -38.29 -54.99
CA VAL A 335 13.96 -37.59 -56.26
C VAL A 335 13.27 -36.23 -56.13
N GLY A 336 13.88 -35.22 -56.75
CA GLY A 336 13.15 -34.14 -57.41
C GLY A 336 13.68 -32.73 -57.17
N ALA A 337 14.67 -32.32 -57.95
CA ALA A 337 15.05 -30.92 -58.11
C ALA A 337 14.05 -30.19 -59.02
N HIS A 338 13.51 -29.06 -58.56
CA HIS A 338 13.01 -27.89 -59.30
C HIS A 338 12.46 -26.94 -58.23
N GLY A 339 12.82 -25.66 -58.14
CA GLY A 339 12.61 -24.63 -59.14
C GLY A 339 11.90 -23.48 -58.41
N ILE A 340 12.47 -22.28 -58.55
CA ILE A 340 12.12 -21.00 -57.92
C ILE A 340 10.63 -20.65 -58.05
N THR A 341 10.03 -20.08 -57.00
CA THR A 341 9.23 -18.82 -57.06
C THR A 341 8.86 -18.31 -55.66
N ASP A 342 9.21 -17.05 -55.42
CA ASP A 342 8.78 -16.20 -54.31
C ASP A 342 7.27 -15.96 -54.38
N ASP A 343 6.54 -16.30 -53.32
CA ASP A 343 5.29 -15.61 -52.95
C ASP A 343 4.91 -15.93 -51.50
N GLY A 344 5.49 -15.16 -50.57
CA GLY A 344 5.20 -15.21 -49.13
C GLY A 344 4.18 -14.15 -48.72
N VAL A 345 3.00 -14.60 -48.31
CA VAL A 345 1.86 -13.78 -47.83
C VAL A 345 2.25 -12.95 -46.59
N LYS A 346 2.12 -11.61 -46.68
CA LYS A 346 2.19 -10.70 -45.53
C LYS A 346 0.88 -10.71 -44.75
N VAL A 347 0.90 -11.23 -43.52
CA VAL A 347 -0.22 -11.11 -42.57
C VAL A 347 0.06 -9.95 -41.62
N ASN A 348 -0.67 -8.85 -41.77
CA ASN A 348 -0.71 -7.74 -40.80
C ASN A 348 -1.83 -8.01 -39.80
N ILE A 349 -1.49 -8.15 -38.50
CA ILE A 349 -2.47 -8.20 -37.41
C ILE A 349 -2.51 -6.83 -36.74
N THR A 350 -3.47 -6.00 -37.12
CA THR A 350 -3.89 -4.82 -36.36
C THR A 350 -4.86 -5.28 -35.29
N ARG A 351 -4.45 -5.19 -34.02
CA ARG A 351 -5.33 -5.42 -32.87
C ARG A 351 -5.68 -4.07 -32.24
N GLU A 352 -6.86 -3.56 -32.58
CA GLU A 352 -7.58 -2.58 -31.78
C GLU A 352 -8.23 -3.32 -30.60
N VAL A 353 -8.12 -2.76 -29.40
CA VAL A 353 -8.84 -3.25 -28.22
C VAL A 353 -9.59 -2.06 -27.65
N ASP A 354 -10.83 -1.91 -28.09
CA ASP A 354 -11.81 -1.09 -27.41
C ASP A 354 -12.26 -1.81 -26.14
N TYR A 355 -12.29 -1.09 -25.03
CA TYR A 355 -12.96 -1.49 -23.81
C TYR A 355 -14.19 -0.61 -23.65
N GLU A 356 -15.37 -1.22 -23.68
CA GLU A 356 -16.59 -0.68 -23.08
C GLU A 356 -16.50 -0.72 -21.54
#